data_AF-A0A521G034-F1
#
_entry.id   AF-A0A521G034-F1
#
_cell.length_a   1.000
_cell.length_b   1.000
_cell.length_c   1.000
_cell.angle_alpha   90.00
_cell.angle_beta   90.00
_cell.angle_gamma   90.00
#
_symmetry.space_group_name_H-M   'P 1'
#
loop_
_entity.id
_entity.type
_entity.pdbx_description
1 polymer ?
#
loop_
_entity_poly.entity_id
_entity_poly.type
_entity_poly.pdbx_seq_one_letter_code
_entity_poly.pdbx_strand_id
1 'polypeptide(L)' 'MLSFRLIAMQDGGAVGAMVPVTGTGDFTLPGFAGSAVSSMTIKVNDYVALRAMIRNDYDGRLVDILDLEV' A
#
# COMPACT_ATOMS: atom_id res chain seq x y z
N MET A 1 3.79 -5.00 -12.66
CA MET A 1 3.98 -5.60 -11.32
C MET A 1 3.30 -4.68 -10.32
N LEU A 2 2.63 -5.20 -9.29
CA LEU A 2 2.02 -4.38 -8.24
C LEU A 2 3.00 -4.23 -7.07
N SER A 3 3.06 -3.05 -6.48
CA SER A 3 3.86 -2.77 -5.30
C SER A 3 3.14 -1.80 -4.38
N PHE A 4 3.29 -1.99 -3.07
CA PHE A 4 2.76 -1.09 -2.05
C PHE A 4 3.88 -0.46 -1.24
N ARG A 5 3.60 0.70 -0.64
CA ARG A 5 4.46 1.35 0.34
C ARG A 5 3.60 2.17 1.27
N LEU A 6 4.03 2.32 2.52
CA LEU A 6 3.42 3.29 3.43
C LEU A 6 3.75 4.72 2.99
N ILE A 7 2.79 5.61 3.10
CA ILE A 7 2.94 7.04 2.81
C ILE A 7 2.43 7.85 4.00
N ALA A 8 3.03 9.01 4.25
CA ALA A 8 2.50 9.96 5.21
C ALA A 8 1.15 10.52 4.74
N MET A 9 0.25 10.84 5.68
CA MET A 9 -1.09 11.38 5.42
C MET A 9 -1.09 12.87 4.97
N GLN A 10 0.05 13.37 4.50
CA GLN A 10 0.23 14.74 4.00
C GLN A 10 0.66 14.69 2.54
N ASP A 11 0.16 15.62 1.73
CA ASP A 11 0.53 15.69 0.32
C ASP A 11 2.04 15.88 0.16
N GLY A 12 2.65 15.03 -0.67
CA GLY A 12 4.11 15.01 -0.89
C GLY A 12 4.92 14.55 0.33
N GLY A 13 4.28 13.95 1.33
CA GLY A 13 4.94 13.49 2.55
C GLY A 13 5.90 12.32 2.37
N ALA A 14 6.58 11.97 3.46
CA ALA A 14 7.57 10.89 3.47
C ALA A 14 6.94 9.54 3.07
N VAL A 15 7.76 8.68 2.48
CA VAL A 15 7.34 7.37 1.97
C VAL A 15 8.26 6.27 2.47
N GLY A 16 7.68 5.12 2.78
CA GLY A 16 8.39 3.91 3.15
C GLY A 16 9.02 3.21 1.94
N ALA A 17 9.72 2.12 2.22
CA ALA A 17 10.26 1.26 1.18
C ALA A 17 9.13 0.59 0.38
N MET A 18 9.37 0.42 -0.92
CA MET A 18 8.44 -0.24 -1.81
C MET A 18 8.52 -1.77 -1.64
N VAL A 19 7.37 -2.39 -1.38
CA VAL A 19 7.23 -3.84 -1.21
C VAL A 19 6.52 -4.41 -2.44
N PRO A 20 7.19 -5.26 -3.24
CA PRO A 20 6.56 -5.91 -4.37
C PRO A 20 5.55 -6.97 -3.88
N VAL A 21 4.37 -6.97 -4.49
CA VAL A 21 3.35 -8.00 -4.24
C VAL A 21 3.35 -8.99 -5.39
N THR A 22 3.65 -10.24 -5.07
CA THR A 22 3.83 -11.33 -6.04
C THR A 22 2.67 -12.32 -6.07
N GLY A 23 1.66 -12.16 -5.19
CA GLY A 23 0.52 -13.06 -5.11
C GLY A 23 -0.45 -12.72 -3.98
N THR A 24 -1.40 -13.61 -3.74
CA THR A 24 -2.29 -13.60 -2.56
C THR A 24 -1.49 -13.98 -1.31
N GLY A 25 -1.72 -13.26 -0.21
CA GLY A 25 -1.03 -13.49 1.05
C GLY A 25 -0.84 -12.23 1.87
N ASP A 26 -0.07 -12.36 2.95
CA ASP A 26 0.24 -11.26 3.86
C ASP A 26 1.57 -10.60 3.46
N PHE A 27 1.60 -9.27 3.53
CA PHE A 27 2.77 -8.46 3.20
C PHE A 27 2.97 -7.40 4.28
N THR A 28 4.21 -7.28 4.76
CA THR A 28 4.57 -6.27 5.75
C THR A 28 5.17 -5.06 5.06
N LEU A 29 4.52 -3.91 5.20
CA LEU A 29 5.01 -2.63 4.73
C LEU A 29 5.82 -1.96 5.84
N PRO A 30 7.10 -1.65 5.63
CA PRO A 30 7.89 -0.93 6.62
C PRO A 30 7.47 0.54 6.67
N GLY A 31 7.48 1.10 7.87
CA GLY A 31 7.36 2.54 8.09
C GLY A 31 8.55 3.31 7.47
N PHE A 32 8.43 4.62 7.46
CA PHE A 32 9.50 5.54 7.04
C PHE A 32 10.11 6.25 8.25
N ALA A 33 11.24 6.92 8.04
CA ALA A 33 11.91 7.69 9.09
C ALA A 33 10.97 8.78 9.66
N GLY A 34 10.79 8.79 10.98
CA GLY A 34 9.85 9.71 11.66
C GLY A 34 8.39 9.26 11.61
N SER A 35 8.06 8.11 11.01
CA SER A 35 6.73 7.52 11.09
C SER A 35 6.43 7.06 12.52
N ALA A 36 5.21 7.35 13.00
CA ALA A 36 4.68 6.75 14.23
C ALA A 36 4.42 5.24 14.09
N VAL A 37 4.20 4.78 12.85
CA VAL A 37 3.99 3.37 12.51
C VAL A 37 5.32 2.78 12.04
N SER A 38 5.85 1.81 12.78
CA SER A 38 7.10 1.10 12.43
C SER A 38 6.90 0.11 11.27
N SER A 39 5.74 -0.55 11.22
CA SER A 39 5.31 -1.39 10.10
C SER A 39 3.80 -1.59 10.10
N MET A 40 3.25 -1.97 8.95
CA MET A 40 1.85 -2.33 8.77
C MET A 40 1.75 -3.62 7.96
N THR A 41 1.02 -4.62 8.47
CA THR A 41 0.73 -5.83 7.72
C THR A 41 -0.57 -5.66 6.95
N ILE A 42 -0.52 -5.95 5.65
CA ILE A 42 -1.70 -6.00 4.78
C ILE A 42 -1.91 -7.43 4.30
N LYS A 43 -3.17 -7.79 4.03
CA LYS A 43 -3.54 -9.06 3.42
C LYS A 43 -4.12 -8.83 2.03
N VAL A 44 -3.48 -9.40 1.03
CA VAL A 44 -4.00 -9.45 -0.35
C VAL A 44 -4.78 -10.75 -0.49
N ASN A 45 -6.11 -10.65 -0.56
CA ASN A 45 -6.98 -11.83 -0.66
C ASN A 45 -7.01 -12.43 -2.07
N ASP A 46 -7.06 -11.60 -3.11
CA ASP A 46 -7.04 -12.03 -4.51
C ASP A 46 -6.16 -11.09 -5.34
N TYR A 47 -4.95 -11.56 -5.63
CA TYR A 47 -4.00 -10.78 -6.42
C TYR A 47 -4.41 -10.59 -7.87
N VAL A 48 -5.05 -11.59 -8.49
CA VAL A 48 -5.41 -11.53 -9.91
C VAL A 48 -6.53 -10.52 -10.10
N ALA A 49 -7.56 -10.59 -9.27
CA ALA A 49 -8.67 -9.64 -9.28
C ALA A 49 -8.19 -8.22 -8.95
N LEU A 50 -7.35 -8.05 -7.91
CA LEU A 50 -6.78 -6.75 -7.55
C LEU A 50 -5.96 -6.14 -8.69
N ARG A 51 -5.13 -6.94 -9.36
CA ARG A 51 -4.33 -6.50 -10.51
C ARG A 51 -5.20 -6.14 -11.71
N ALA A 52 -6.28 -6.86 -11.95
CA ALA A 52 -7.22 -6.53 -13.01
C ALA A 52 -7.93 -5.19 -12.71
N MET A 53 -8.48 -5.04 -11.50
CA MET A 53 -9.15 -3.82 -11.04
C MET A 53 -8.24 -2.59 -11.17
N ILE A 54 -7.02 -2.64 -10.62
CA ILE A 54 -6.08 -1.52 -10.70
C ILE A 54 -5.71 -1.16 -12.15
N ARG A 55 -5.62 -2.13 -13.07
CA ARG A 55 -5.24 -1.86 -14.45
C ARG A 55 -6.39 -1.37 -15.33
N ASN A 56 -7.59 -1.85 -15.06
CA ASN A 56 -8.72 -1.64 -15.94
C ASN A 56 -9.59 -0.47 -15.47
N ASP A 57 -9.68 -0.27 -14.15
CA ASP A 57 -10.64 0.66 -13.54
C ASP A 57 -9.95 1.91 -12.97
N TYR A 58 -8.61 1.92 -12.89
CA TYR A 58 -7.83 3.04 -12.37
C TYR A 58 -6.73 3.47 -13.34
N ASP A 59 -6.95 4.60 -14.00
CA ASP A 59 -5.97 5.21 -14.94
C ASP A 59 -4.99 6.18 -14.22
N GLY A 60 -4.71 5.97 -12.93
CA GLY A 60 -3.98 6.93 -12.08
C GLY A 60 -3.42 6.37 -10.77
N ARG A 61 -3.00 7.28 -9.86
CA ARG A 61 -2.47 6.93 -8.53
C ARG A 61 -3.65 6.60 -7.59
N LEU A 62 -3.82 5.32 -7.25
CA LEU A 62 -4.74 4.95 -6.16
C LEU A 62 -4.13 5.42 -4.84
N VAL A 63 -4.69 6.50 -4.28
CA VAL A 63 -4.37 7.01 -2.95
C VAL A 63 -5.59 6.77 -2.10
N ASP A 64 -5.78 5.52 -1.68
CA ASP A 64 -6.71 5.28 -0.58
C ASP A 64 -6.01 5.70 0.71
N ILE A 65 -6.57 6.71 1.36
CA ILE A 65 -6.23 7.07 2.73
C ILE A 65 -6.93 6.03 3.60
N LEU A 66 -6.15 5.11 4.17
CA LEU A 66 -6.66 4.23 5.23
C LEU A 66 -6.84 5.10 6.48
N ASP A 67 -8.07 5.55 6.70
CA ASP A 67 -8.47 6.21 7.95
C ASP A 67 -8.69 5.14 9.02
N LEU A 68 -7.89 5.18 10.08
CA LEU A 68 -7.97 4.28 11.22
C LEU A 68 -8.44 5.10 12.41
N GLU A 69 -9.74 5.04 12.71
CA GLU A 69 -10.27 5.54 13.96
C GLU A 69 -9.90 4.58 15.11
N VAL A 70 -9.52 5.15 16.26
CA VAL A 70 -9.14 4.43 17.49
C VAL A 70 -10.32 4.33 18.44
#